data_AF-K1YZC6-F1
#
_entry.id   AF-K1YZC6-F1
#
_cell.length_a   1.000
_cell.length_b   1.000
_cell.length_c   1.000
_cell.angle_alpha   90.00
_cell.angle_beta   90.00
_cell.angle_gamma   90.00
#
_symmetry.space_group_name_H-M   'P 1'
#
loop_
_entity.id
_entity.type
_entity.pdbx_description
1 polymer ?
#
loop_
_entity_poly.entity_id
_entity_poly.type
_entity_poly.pdbx_seq_one_letter_code
_entity_poly.pdbx_strand_id
1 'polypeptide(L)' 'GTGLGLSMAYGIMEENHGKISIKNTGPEGTTILLELPEEQVSNEFHFMSIG' A
#
# COMPACT_ATOMS: atom_id res chain seq x y z
N GLY A 1 -3.27 19.50 -10.52
CA GLY A 1 -4.02 18.40 -9.88
C GLY A 1 -4.35 18.81 -8.46
N THR A 2 -5.51 18.41 -7.94
CA THR A 2 -6.05 18.85 -6.63
C THR A 2 -5.47 18.12 -5.41
N GLY A 3 -4.40 17.33 -5.59
CA GLY A 3 -3.82 16.50 -4.52
C GLY A 3 -4.52 15.15 -4.30
N LEU A 4 -5.58 14.85 -5.06
CA LEU A 4 -6.41 13.65 -4.87
C LEU A 4 -5.68 12.32 -5.06
N GLY A 5 -4.69 12.26 -5.96
CA GLY A 5 -4.02 11.00 -6.28
C GLY A 5 -3.28 10.40 -5.08
N LEU A 6 -2.50 11.22 -4.36
CA LEU A 6 -1.77 10.75 -3.19
C LEU A 6 -2.69 10.48 -2.00
N SER A 7 -3.76 11.26 -1.83
CA SER A 7 -4.73 11.00 -0.76
C SER A 7 -5.52 9.70 -0.98
N MET A 8 -5.86 9.38 -2.24
CA MET A 8 -6.49 8.09 -2.58
C MET A 8 -5.53 6.93 -2.30
N ALA A 9 -4.28 7.03 -2.75
CA ALA A 9 -3.26 6.02 -2.48
C ALA A 9 -3.06 5.81 -0.98
N TYR A 10 -3.05 6.90 -0.20
CA TYR A 10 -2.93 6.83 1.26
C TYR A 10 -4.09 6.07 1.90
N GLY A 11 -5.34 6.36 1.52
CA GLY A 11 -6.51 5.63 2.02
C GLY A 11 -6.46 4.13 1.70
N ILE A 12 -6.14 3.76 0.45
CA ILE A 12 -6.00 2.36 0.02
C ILE A 12 -4.93 1.65 0.85
N MET A 13 -3.78 2.30 1.08
CA MET A 13 -2.70 1.69 1.85
C MET A 13 -3.08 1.51 3.32
N GLU A 14 -3.73 2.49 3.96
CA GLU A 14 -4.21 2.34 5.33
C GLU A 14 -5.27 1.22 5.47
N GLU A 15 -6.20 1.12 4.52
CA GLU A 15 -7.22 0.06 4.48
C GLU A 15 -6.60 -1.34 4.39
N ASN A 16 -5.45 -1.46 3.72
CA ASN A 16 -4.71 -2.72 3.56
C ASN A 16 -3.57 -2.89 4.58
N HIS A 17 -3.60 -2.14 5.68
CA HIS A 17 -2.56 -2.16 6.74
C HIS A 17 -1.14 -1.88 6.23
N GLY A 18 -1.04 -1.25 5.06
CA GLY A 18 0.19 -0.79 4.46
C GLY A 18 0.59 0.61 4.95
N LYS A 19 1.77 1.04 4.50
CA LYS A 19 2.38 2.31 4.88
C LYS A 19 2.93 3.04 3.66
N ILE A 20 2.73 4.35 3.62
CA ILE A 20 3.36 5.27 2.65
C ILE A 20 4.39 6.13 3.38
N SER A 21 5.59 6.25 2.82
CA SER A 21 6.62 7.15 3.33
C SER A 21 7.43 7.80 2.21
N ILE A 22 8.09 8.92 2.49
CA ILE A 22 9.01 9.55 1.53
C ILE A 22 10.39 8.94 1.75
N LYS A 23 10.91 8.27 0.72
CA LYS A 23 12.26 7.70 0.73
C LYS A 23 13.33 8.75 0.45
N ASN A 24 13.04 9.63 -0.51
CA ASN A 24 13.92 10.73 -0.90
C ASN A 24 13.11 11.85 -1.55
N THR A 25 13.54 13.09 -1.37
CA THR A 25 13.01 14.25 -2.08
C THR A 25 14.14 15.21 -2.41
N GLY A 26 14.19 15.71 -3.63
CA GLY A 26 15.25 16.62 -4.08
C GLY A 26 14.98 17.22 -5.46
N PRO A 27 15.99 17.91 -6.04
CA PRO A 27 15.86 18.55 -7.35
C PRO A 27 15.50 17.59 -8.49
N GLU A 28 15.90 16.32 -8.34
CA GLU A 28 15.62 15.21 -9.27
C GLU A 28 14.19 14.65 -9.15
N GLY A 29 13.43 15.08 -8.13
CA GLY A 29 12.08 14.61 -7.83
C GLY A 29 11.97 13.88 -6.48
N THR A 30 10.83 13.22 -6.30
CA THR A 30 10.44 12.56 -5.04
C THR A 30 10.28 11.06 -5.26
N THR A 31 10.94 10.26 -4.42
CA THR A 31 10.72 8.82 -4.32
C THR A 31 9.82 8.51 -3.14
N ILE A 32 8.70 7.84 -3.40
CA ILE A 32 7.76 7.38 -2.38
C ILE A 32 7.99 5.88 -2.18
N LEU A 33 8.05 5.45 -0.92
CA LEU A 33 8.12 4.06 -0.50
C LEU A 33 6.72 3.61 -0.07
N LEU A 34 6.29 2.47 -0.60
CA LEU A 34 5.05 1.78 -0.26
C LEU A 34 5.41 0.43 0.36
N GLU A 35 4.89 0.16 1.55
CA GLU A 35 5.14 -1.09 2.29
C GLU A 35 3.80 -1.76 2.59
N LEU A 36 3.69 -3.06 2.34
CA LEU A 36 2.51 -3.87 2.66
C LEU A 36 2.94 -5.03 3.56
N PRO A 37 2.07 -5.48 4.48
CA PRO A 37 2.32 -6.70 5.24
C PRO A 37 2.48 -7.89 4.30
N GLU A 38 3.43 -8.77 4.62
CA GLU A 38 3.57 -10.05 3.93
C GLU A 38 2.50 -11.01 4.44
N GLU A 39 1.63 -11.50 3.56
CA GLU A 39 0.80 -12.66 3.88
C GLU A 39 1.61 -13.93 3.73
N GLN A 40 1.58 -14.77 4.77
CA GLN A 40 2.20 -16.09 4.70
C GLN A 40 1.44 -16.93 3.67
N VAL A 41 2.10 -17.24 2.56
CA VAL A 41 1.55 -18.17 1.56
C VAL A 41 1.53 -19.56 2.17
N SER A 42 0.41 -19.96 2.77
CA SER A 42 0.18 -21.34 3.18
C SER A 42 -0.25 -22.16 1.96
N ASN A 43 0.40 -23.29 1.70
CA ASN A 43 -0.02 -24.24 0.64
C ASN A 43 -1.36 -24.94 0.92
N GLU A 44 -2.02 -24.62 2.04
CA GLU A 44 -3.37 -25.08 2.34
C GLU A 44 -4.37 -24.12 1.69
N PHE A 45 -5.11 -24.62 0.69
CA PHE A 45 -6.25 -23.90 0.13
C PHE A 45 -7.32 -23.73 1.23
N HIS A 46 -7.40 -22.54 1.80
CA HIS A 46 -8.50 -22.19 2.70
C HIS A 46 -9.75 -21.96 1.85
N PHE A 47 -10.63 -22.98 1.77
CA PHE A 47 -11.97 -22.80 1.22
C PHE A 47 -12.75 -21.86 2.14
N MET A 48 -12.72 -20.56 1.84
CA MET A 48 -13.65 -19.60 2.42
C MET A 48 -15.03 -19.90 1.81
N SER A 49 -15.90 -20.54 2.59
CA SER A 49 -17.31 -20.71 2.22
C SER A 49 -17.93 -19.32 2.10
N ILE A 50 -18.22 -18.88 0.87
CA ILE A 50 -19.08 -17.74 0.64
C ILE A 50 -20.50 -18.17 1.01
N GLY A 51 -20.96 -17.71 2.18
CA GLY A 51 -22.35 -17.84 2.62
C GLY A 51 -23.25 -16.84 1.90
#